data_AF-A0A7X7QU48-F1
#
_entry.id   AF-A0A7X7QU48-F1
#
_cell.length_a   1.000
_cell.length_b   1.000
_cell.length_c   1.000
_cell.angle_alpha   90.00
_cell.angle_beta   90.00
_cell.angle_gamma   90.00
#
_symmetry.space_group_name_H-M   'P 1'
#
loop_
_entity.id
_entity.type
_entity.pdbx_description
1 polymer ?
#
loop_
_entity_poly.entity_id
_entity_poly.type
_entity_poly.pdbx_seq_one_letter_code
_entity_poly.pdbx_strand_id
1 'polypeptide(L)'
;PMFHSLFRDKLDPSFYGGAPLLGLSHIGIVCHGSAKGRAIMNGIRIAQKLHQENLVENMRQVLSVLDLKRAADFENGMWDRMETRFTKRHGKNSKTKRRTNSSQNESEITVDTQEG
;
A
#
# COMPACT_ATOMS: atom_id res chain seq x y z
N PRO A 1 9.78 -40.21 4.14
CA PRO A 1 9.25 -38.89 4.57
C PRO A 1 10.19 -37.75 4.15
N MET A 2 10.02 -37.22 2.93
CA MET A 2 10.99 -36.35 2.25
C MET A 2 10.60 -34.86 2.24
N PHE A 3 9.48 -34.49 2.85
CA PHE A 3 8.90 -33.13 2.74
C PHE A 3 9.05 -32.27 4.01
N HIS A 4 9.52 -32.82 5.13
CA HIS A 4 9.58 -32.08 6.40
C HIS A 4 10.71 -31.04 6.52
N SER A 5 11.76 -31.11 5.70
CA SER A 5 12.90 -30.17 5.76
C SER A 5 12.61 -28.87 5.00
N LEU A 6 11.95 -28.95 3.84
CA LEU A 6 11.66 -27.78 2.99
C LEU A 6 10.78 -26.73 3.68
N PHE A 7 9.86 -27.16 4.55
CA PHE A 7 9.01 -26.24 5.31
C PHE A 7 9.72 -25.64 6.51
N ARG A 8 10.70 -26.34 7.09
CA ARG A 8 11.41 -25.87 8.28
C ARG A 8 12.36 -24.72 7.93
N ASP A 9 13.01 -24.78 6.77
CA ASP A 9 13.96 -23.75 6.34
C ASP A 9 13.30 -22.44 5.86
N LYS A 10 12.08 -22.51 5.32
CA LYS A 10 11.32 -21.31 4.91
C LYS A 10 10.53 -20.64 6.03
N LEU A 11 10.24 -21.36 7.11
CA LEU A 11 9.47 -20.88 8.25
C LEU A 11 10.32 -20.55 9.47
N ASP A 12 11.63 -20.83 9.46
CA ASP A 12 12.51 -20.42 10.55
C ASP A 12 12.82 -18.91 10.41
N PRO A 13 12.29 -18.03 11.29
CA PRO A 13 12.56 -16.59 11.26
C PRO A 13 14.06 -16.27 11.41
N SER A 14 14.85 -17.25 11.85
CA SER A 14 16.30 -17.21 11.94
C SER A 14 16.99 -17.08 10.57
N PHE A 15 16.41 -17.60 9.48
CA PHE A 15 17.02 -17.50 8.14
C PHE A 15 16.78 -16.14 7.48
N TYR A 16 15.65 -15.49 7.76
CA TYR A 16 15.34 -14.19 7.18
C TYR A 16 16.10 -13.06 7.90
N GLY A 17 16.35 -13.17 9.21
CA GLY A 17 17.16 -12.18 9.94
C GLY A 17 16.34 -11.19 10.78
N GLY A 18 15.22 -11.65 11.32
CA GLY A 18 14.37 -10.84 12.19
C GLY A 18 13.17 -10.20 11.48
N ALA A 19 12.32 -9.56 12.26
CA ALA A 19 11.10 -8.90 11.77
C ALA A 19 11.34 -7.40 11.55
N PRO A 20 11.10 -6.86 10.35
CA PRO A 20 11.14 -5.42 10.12
C PRO A 20 9.97 -4.74 10.85
N LEU A 21 10.27 -3.67 11.60
CA LEU A 21 9.28 -2.85 12.26
C LEU A 21 8.76 -1.78 11.31
N LEU A 22 7.44 -1.76 11.12
CA LEU A 22 6.74 -0.80 10.26
C LEU A 22 6.09 0.29 11.11
N GLY A 23 5.90 1.47 10.53
CA GLY A 23 5.29 2.64 11.21
C GLY A 23 6.28 3.51 11.98
N LEU A 24 7.57 3.19 11.95
CA LEU A 24 8.64 4.06 12.43
C LEU A 24 9.09 5.01 11.32
N SER A 25 9.67 6.16 11.69
CA SER A 25 10.30 7.08 10.73
C SER A 25 11.63 6.55 10.16
N HIS A 26 12.14 5.45 10.69
CA HIS A 26 13.43 4.86 10.31
C HIS A 26 13.32 3.33 10.30
N ILE A 27 14.31 2.67 9.69
CA ILE A 27 14.35 1.22 9.57
C ILE A 27 14.75 0.61 10.93
N GLY A 28 13.89 -0.26 11.45
CA GLY A 28 14.18 -1.08 12.62
C GLY A 28 13.94 -2.56 12.32
N ILE A 29 14.82 -3.43 12.82
CA ILE A 29 14.67 -4.88 12.69
C ILE A 29 14.81 -5.52 14.06
N VAL A 30 13.82 -6.32 14.44
CA VAL A 30 13.80 -7.07 15.71
C VAL A 30 14.28 -8.48 15.46
N CYS A 31 15.45 -8.81 16.02
CA CYS A 31 16.01 -10.15 16.03
C CYS A 31 15.58 -10.91 17.29
N HIS A 32 15.45 -12.25 17.20
CA HIS A 32 15.19 -13.09 18.37
C HIS A 32 16.43 -13.16 19.28
N GLY A 33 16.26 -13.21 20.60
CA GLY A 33 17.39 -13.22 21.56
C GLY A 33 18.32 -14.43 21.43
N SER A 34 17.82 -15.55 20.92
CA SER A 34 18.62 -16.76 20.60
C SER A 34 19.21 -16.76 19.19
N ALA A 35 19.19 -15.63 18.48
CA ALA A 35 19.69 -15.52 17.11
C ALA A 35 21.19 -15.83 17.03
N LYS A 36 21.55 -16.78 16.17
CA LYS A 36 22.94 -17.08 15.83
C LYS A 36 23.53 -15.95 14.97
N GLY A 37 24.86 -15.82 14.92
CA GLY A 37 25.53 -14.74 14.16
C GLY A 37 25.10 -14.63 12.69
N ARG A 38 24.73 -15.74 12.04
CA ARG A 38 24.17 -15.75 10.67
C ARG A 38 22.82 -15.03 10.56
N ALA A 39 21.96 -15.15 11.57
CA ALA A 39 20.66 -14.47 11.60
C ALA A 39 20.84 -12.95 11.77
N ILE A 40 21.78 -12.53 12.63
CA ILE A 40 22.12 -11.11 12.82
C ILE A 40 22.69 -10.52 11.52
N MET A 41 23.61 -11.24 10.87
CA MET A 41 24.17 -10.83 9.57
C MET A 41 23.08 -10.65 8.51
N ASN A 42 22.12 -11.58 8.45
CA ASN A 42 20.99 -11.47 7.53
C ASN A 42 20.07 -10.28 7.87
N GLY A 43 19.85 -10.00 9.16
CA GLY A 43 19.10 -8.82 9.59
C GLY A 43 19.75 -7.52 9.14
N ILE A 44 21.06 -7.39 9.31
CA ILE A 44 21.82 -6.21 8.83
C ILE A 44 21.70 -6.07 7.31
N ARG A 45 21.79 -7.17 6.55
CA ARG A 45 21.60 -7.15 5.09
C ARG A 45 20.21 -6.69 4.69
N ILE A 46 19.18 -7.13 5.41
CA ILE A 46 17.81 -6.65 5.17
C ILE A 46 17.73 -5.16 5.49
N ALA A 47 18.29 -4.69 6.60
CA ALA A 47 18.26 -3.26 6.92
C ALA A 47 18.89 -2.41 5.81
N GLN A 48 20.05 -2.85 5.32
CA GLN A 48 20.72 -2.21 4.19
C GLN A 48 19.84 -2.23 2.93
N LYS A 49 19.22 -3.36 2.60
CA LYS A 49 18.34 -3.49 1.45
C LYS A 49 17.14 -2.52 1.55
N LEU A 50 16.46 -2.48 2.69
CA LEU A 50 15.30 -1.60 2.91
C LEU A 50 15.70 -0.13 2.83
N HIS A 51 16.93 0.21 3.21
CA HIS A 51 17.47 1.56 3.08
C HIS A 51 17.73 1.91 1.61
N GLN A 52 18.37 1.02 0.86
CA GLN A 52 18.63 1.20 -0.58
C GLN A 52 17.34 1.29 -1.39
N GLU A 53 16.31 0.54 -1.01
CA GLU A 53 14.99 0.57 -1.64
C GLU A 53 14.14 1.79 -1.21
N ASN A 54 14.67 2.68 -0.35
CA ASN A 54 13.97 3.86 0.17
C ASN A 54 12.58 3.53 0.73
N LEU A 55 12.44 2.39 1.43
CA LEU A 55 11.15 1.85 1.87
C LEU A 55 10.32 2.86 2.66
N VAL A 56 10.95 3.60 3.57
CA VAL A 56 10.27 4.58 4.43
C VAL A 56 9.66 5.71 3.60
N GLU A 57 10.38 6.19 2.60
CA GLU A 57 9.90 7.27 1.72
C GLU A 57 8.73 6.77 0.87
N ASN A 58 8.87 5.57 0.28
CA ASN A 58 7.78 4.94 -0.47
C ASN A 58 6.52 4.75 0.39
N MET A 59 6.67 4.31 1.64
CA MET A 59 5.55 4.19 2.57
C MET A 59 4.88 5.54 2.85
N ARG A 60 5.69 6.58 3.08
CA ARG A 60 5.19 7.94 3.32
C ARG A 60 4.40 8.46 2.12
N GLN A 61 4.92 8.28 0.91
CA GLN A 61 4.26 8.68 -0.33
C GLN A 61 2.92 7.96 -0.50
N VAL A 62 2.90 6.63 -0.38
CA VAL A 62 1.66 5.85 -0.52
C VAL A 62 0.62 6.27 0.53
N LEU A 63 1.02 6.44 1.78
CA LEU A 63 0.09 6.90 2.83
C LEU A 63 -0.47 8.29 2.53
N SER A 64 0.35 9.22 2.05
CA SER A 64 -0.11 10.56 1.68
C SER A 64 -1.15 10.55 0.56
N VAL A 65 -0.98 9.69 -0.45
CA VAL A 65 -1.93 9.52 -1.54
C VAL A 65 -3.24 8.93 -1.03
N LEU A 66 -3.15 7.94 -0.12
CA LEU A 66 -4.33 7.33 0.48
C LEU A 66 -5.13 8.33 1.32
N ASP A 67 -4.46 9.21 2.06
CA ASP A 67 -5.11 10.27 2.85
C ASP A 67 -5.86 11.27 1.96
N LEU A 68 -5.23 11.71 0.86
CA LEU A 68 -5.87 12.61 -0.11
C LEU A 68 -7.09 11.95 -0.78
N LYS A 69 -6.97 10.69 -1.17
CA LYS A 69 -8.07 9.93 -1.77
C LYS A 69 -9.24 9.79 -0.79
N ARG A 70 -8.95 9.51 0.49
CA ARG A 70 -9.97 9.41 1.54
C ARG A 70 -10.73 10.73 1.73
N ALA A 71 -10.05 11.88 1.66
CA ALA A 71 -10.70 13.18 1.74
C ALA A 71 -11.61 13.46 0.54
N ALA A 72 -11.14 13.17 -0.68
CA ALA A 72 -11.92 13.33 -1.90
C ALA A 72 -13.17 12.42 -1.93
N ASP A 73 -13.02 11.16 -1.53
CA ASP A 73 -14.13 10.21 -1.44
C ASP A 73 -15.21 10.68 -0.43
N PHE A 74 -14.79 11.32 0.66
CA PHE A 74 -15.70 11.90 1.64
C PHE A 74 -16.50 13.08 1.07
N GLU A 75 -15.84 14.01 0.37
CA GLU A 75 -16.51 15.16 -0.25
C GLU A 75 -17.49 14.71 -1.34
N ASN A 76 -17.05 13.86 -2.26
CA ASN A 76 -17.89 13.33 -3.34
C ASN A 76 -19.13 12.62 -2.79
N GLY A 77 -18.95 11.75 -1.79
CA GLY A 77 -20.07 11.05 -1.14
C GLY A 77 -21.00 11.98 -0.36
N MET A 78 -20.50 13.12 0.15
CA MET A 78 -21.33 14.12 0.82
C MET A 78 -22.16 14.92 -0.18
N TRP A 79 -21.57 15.32 -1.31
CA TRP A 79 -22.26 16.00 -2.39
C TRP A 79 -23.31 15.11 -3.07
N ASP A 80 -23.02 13.83 -3.32
CA ASP A 80 -24.00 12.87 -3.85
C ASP A 80 -25.23 12.73 -2.93
N ARG A 81 -25.00 12.66 -1.61
CA ARG A 81 -26.08 12.62 -0.60
C ARG A 81 -26.87 13.92 -0.52
N MET A 82 -26.23 15.05 -0.79
CA MET A 82 -26.86 16.37 -0.80
C MET A 82 -27.66 16.60 -2.08
N GLU A 83 -27.11 16.26 -3.25
CA GLU A 83 -27.78 16.35 -4.56
C GLU A 83 -29.05 15.49 -4.58
N THR A 84 -28.99 14.26 -4.05
CA THR A 84 -30.17 13.40 -3.92
C THR A 84 -31.28 14.01 -3.04
N ARG A 85 -30.95 14.90 -2.09
CA ARG A 85 -31.94 15.64 -1.27
C ARG A 85 -32.49 16.86 -2.02
N PHE A 86 -31.67 17.58 -2.78
CA PHE A 86 -32.10 18.73 -3.58
C PHE A 86 -32.98 18.32 -4.76
N THR A 87 -32.57 17.29 -5.52
CA THR A 87 -33.34 16.74 -6.66
C THR A 87 -34.68 16.15 -6.22
N LYS A 88 -34.73 15.51 -5.03
CA LYS A 88 -35.98 14.99 -4.44
C LYS A 88 -36.96 16.07 -4.00
N ARG A 89 -36.48 17.29 -3.73
CA ARG A 89 -37.32 18.43 -3.30
C ARG A 89 -37.84 19.25 -4.49
N HIS A 90 -37.21 19.17 -5.66
CA HIS A 90 -37.62 19.91 -6.86
C HIS A 90 -38.34 19.09 -7.94
N GLY A 91 -38.46 17.76 -7.81
CA GLY A 91 -38.99 16.92 -8.89
C GLY A 91 -40.07 15.93 -8.45
N LYS A 92 -41.31 16.38 -8.24
CA LYS A 92 -42.49 15.55 -8.60
C LYS A 92 -42.73 15.69 -10.10
N ASN A 93 -41.89 15.07 -10.93
CA ASN A 93 -42.30 14.46 -12.20
C ASN A 93 -41.12 13.88 -12.98
N SER A 94 -41.41 12.76 -13.64
CA SER A 94 -40.64 12.05 -14.66
C SER A 94 -39.57 11.04 -14.19
N LYS A 95 -39.98 9.77 -14.35
CA LYS A 95 -39.12 8.60 -14.58
C LYS A 95 -38.10 8.93 -15.65
N THR A 96 -36.80 8.69 -15.45
CA THR A 96 -35.87 8.30 -16.52
C THR A 96 -34.64 7.57 -15.97
N LYS A 97 -34.41 6.45 -16.64
CA LYS A 97 -33.43 5.38 -16.50
C LYS A 97 -32.00 5.90 -16.71
N ARG A 98 -31.12 5.83 -15.70
CA ARG A 98 -29.67 6.06 -15.88
C ARG A 98 -28.96 4.73 -16.12
N ARG A 99 -28.52 4.52 -17.36
CA ARG A 99 -27.49 3.53 -17.73
C ARG A 99 -26.13 4.16 -17.44
N THR A 100 -25.31 3.52 -16.61
CA THR A 100 -23.92 3.93 -16.39
C THR A 100 -23.02 3.16 -17.37
N ASN A 101 -22.46 3.86 -18.36
CA ASN A 101 -21.32 3.35 -19.11
C ASN A 101 -20.05 3.72 -18.32
N SER A 102 -19.43 2.74 -17.68
CA SER A 102 -18.06 2.83 -17.19
C SER A 102 -17.12 2.50 -18.37
N SER A 103 -16.83 3.49 -19.20
CA SER A 103 -15.80 3.40 -20.22
C SER A 103 -14.50 3.95 -19.64
N GLN A 104 -13.51 3.08 -19.62
CA GLN A 104 -12.12 3.29 -19.27
C GLN A 104 -11.58 4.59 -19.91
N ASN A 105 -10.87 5.39 -19.13
CA ASN A 105 -9.99 6.42 -19.66
C ASN A 105 -8.80 6.58 -18.70
N GLU A 106 -7.87 5.63 -18.74
CA GLU A 106 -6.49 5.86 -18.30
C GLU A 106 -5.67 6.11 -19.57
N SER A 107 -5.63 7.38 -19.98
CA SER A 107 -4.67 7.85 -20.99
C SER A 107 -3.28 7.92 -20.34
N GLU A 108 -2.50 6.88 -20.59
CA GLU A 108 -1.10 6.94 -21.05
C GLU A 108 -0.37 8.27 -20.73
N ILE A 109 0.31 8.30 -19.57
CA ILE A 109 1.34 9.30 -19.28
C ILE A 109 2.69 8.65 -19.63
N THR A 110 3.11 8.79 -20.88
CA THR A 110 4.48 8.55 -21.33
C THR A 110 5.32 9.75 -20.89
N VAL A 111 6.15 9.58 -19.85
CA VAL A 111 7.22 10.53 -19.54
C VAL A 111 8.52 9.95 -20.07
N ASP A 112 8.96 10.51 -21.20
CA ASP A 112 10.31 10.37 -21.73
C ASP A 112 11.34 10.63 -20.61
N THR A 113 12.15 9.61 -20.30
CA THR A 113 13.40 9.81 -19.58
C THR A 113 14.50 9.77 -20.64
N GLN A 114 14.91 10.96 -21.11
CA GLN A 114 16.10 11.09 -21.93
C GLN A 114 17.34 10.92 -21.04
N GLU A 115 18.20 9.99 -21.44
CA GLU A 115 19.55 9.84 -20.91
C GLU A 115 20.37 11.12 -21.14
N GLY A 116 21.14 11.50 -20.13
CA GLY A 116 22.17 12.54 -20.15
C GLY A 116 23.15 12.31 -19.02
#